data_AF-A0A133KB46-F1
#
_entry.id   AF-A0A133KB46-F1
#
_cell.length_a   1.000
_cell.length_b   1.000
_cell.length_c   1.000
_cell.angle_alpha   90.00
_cell.angle_beta   90.00
_cell.angle_gamma   90.00
#
_symmetry.space_group_name_H-M   'P 1'
#
loop_
_entity.id
_entity.type
_entity.pdbx_description
1 polymer ?
#
loop_
_entity_poly.entity_id
_entity_poly.type
_entity_poly.pdbx_seq_one_letter_code
_entity_poly.pdbx_strand_id
1 'polypeptide(L)'
;MYRTVRTAGLSRSLDKWCERPANQIKLDYEVEIAVVIGKNGRRTPEEKAFEYIAGYPIYNDGSVRDWQQHTFQWGSGKNFERTGALGLGW
;
A
#
# COMPACT_ATOMS: atom_id res chain seq x y z
N MET A 1 6.74 10.43 10.56
CA MET A 1 6.03 9.77 9.45
C MET A 1 6.83 8.52 9.10
N TYR A 2 6.44 7.37 9.63
CA TYR A 2 7.17 6.11 9.44
C TYR A 2 6.49 5.35 8.30
N ARG A 3 7.29 4.94 7.31
CA ARG A 3 6.79 4.37 6.03
C ARG A 3 6.64 2.86 6.18
N THR A 4 5.42 2.35 6.04
CA THR A 4 5.15 0.90 6.02
C THR A 4 5.59 0.33 4.67
N VAL A 5 6.21 -0.86 4.68
CA VAL A 5 6.53 -1.61 3.46
C VAL A 5 5.55 -2.76 3.33
N ARG A 6 4.89 -2.84 2.17
CA ARG A 6 4.00 -3.94 1.81
C ARG A 6 4.56 -4.71 0.62
N THR A 7 4.44 -6.03 0.65
CA THR A 7 4.82 -6.88 -0.48
C THR A 7 3.83 -6.74 -1.63
N ALA A 8 4.32 -6.44 -2.83
CA ALA A 8 3.50 -6.16 -4.01
C ALA A 8 2.46 -7.26 -4.31
N GLY A 9 2.81 -8.54 -4.12
CA GLY A 9 1.93 -9.68 -4.38
C GLY A 9 0.72 -9.82 -3.44
N LEU A 10 0.65 -9.03 -2.37
CA LEU A 10 -0.46 -9.05 -1.41
C LEU A 10 -1.52 -7.98 -1.72
N SER A 11 -1.24 -7.10 -2.68
CA SER A 11 -2.16 -6.06 -3.13
C SER A 11 -2.98 -6.53 -4.33
N ARG A 12 -4.18 -5.98 -4.42
CA ARG A 12 -5.13 -6.24 -5.50
C ARG A 12 -4.92 -5.32 -6.69
N SER A 13 -5.24 -5.84 -7.87
CA SER A 13 -5.27 -5.10 -9.13
C SER A 13 -6.42 -4.07 -9.16
N LEU A 14 -6.38 -3.19 -10.16
CA LEU A 14 -7.16 -1.95 -10.31
C LEU A 14 -8.68 -2.06 -10.15
N ASP A 15 -9.25 -3.25 -10.31
CA ASP A 15 -10.70 -3.48 -10.33
C ASP A 15 -11.16 -4.40 -9.19
N LYS A 16 -10.27 -4.67 -8.21
CA LYS A 16 -10.52 -5.60 -7.12
C LYS A 16 -10.47 -4.91 -5.78
N TRP A 17 -11.56 -5.07 -5.02
CA TRP A 17 -11.70 -4.51 -3.69
C TRP A 17 -10.76 -5.17 -2.67
N CYS A 18 -10.40 -4.37 -1.66
CA CYS A 18 -9.80 -4.85 -0.42
C CYS A 18 -10.73 -5.88 0.23
N GLU A 19 -10.17 -6.99 0.70
CA GLU A 19 -10.92 -8.03 1.41
C GLU A 19 -10.48 -8.13 2.85
N ARG A 20 -11.45 -8.26 3.76
CA ARG A 20 -11.19 -8.59 5.15
C ARG A 20 -10.83 -10.07 5.27
N PRO A 21 -9.67 -10.42 5.86
CA PRO A 21 -9.30 -11.81 6.07
C PRO A 21 -10.30 -12.55 6.95
N ALA A 22 -10.47 -13.85 6.70
CA ALA A 22 -11.29 -14.71 7.55
C ALA A 22 -10.77 -14.66 9.00
N ASN A 23 -11.71 -14.65 9.96
CA ASN A 23 -11.44 -14.62 11.40
C ASN A 23 -10.76 -13.35 11.94
N GLN A 24 -10.65 -12.26 11.15
CA GLN A 24 -10.19 -10.96 11.63
C GLN A 24 -11.36 -9.99 11.75
N ILE A 25 -11.46 -9.28 12.86
CA ILE A 25 -12.62 -8.42 13.15
C ILE A 25 -12.27 -6.96 12.95
N LYS A 26 -11.01 -6.56 13.17
CA LYS A 26 -10.56 -5.17 13.10
C LYS A 26 -9.70 -4.92 11.85
N LEU A 27 -10.36 -4.79 10.70
CA LEU A 27 -9.74 -4.24 9.48
C LEU A 27 -10.09 -2.75 9.37
N ASP A 28 -9.06 -1.91 9.39
CA ASP A 28 -9.17 -0.49 9.09
C ASP A 28 -8.73 -0.19 7.66
N TYR A 29 -9.41 0.75 7.01
CA TYR A 29 -9.06 1.25 5.68
C TYR A 29 -8.26 2.55 5.81
N GLU A 30 -7.20 2.67 5.02
CA GLU A 30 -6.32 3.86 5.01
C GLU A 30 -6.14 4.28 3.55
N VAL A 31 -6.80 5.37 3.15
CA VAL A 31 -6.71 5.89 1.78
C VAL A 31 -5.46 6.75 1.67
N GLU A 32 -4.59 6.38 0.73
CA GLU A 32 -3.34 7.06 0.42
C GLU A 32 -3.25 7.40 -1.07
N ILE A 33 -2.45 8.42 -1.38
CA ILE A 33 -1.98 8.65 -2.75
C ILE A 33 -0.71 7.82 -2.93
N ALA A 34 -0.77 6.83 -3.81
CA ALA A 34 0.42 6.07 -4.20
C ALA A 34 1.18 6.80 -5.31
N VAL A 35 2.49 6.58 -5.37
CA VAL A 35 3.36 7.09 -6.45
C VAL A 35 3.91 5.89 -7.21
N VAL A 36 3.55 5.74 -8.47
CA VAL A 36 4.08 4.67 -9.33
C VAL A 36 5.33 5.19 -10.01
N ILE A 37 6.47 4.52 -9.77
CA ILE A 37 7.75 4.86 -10.40
C ILE A 37 7.85 4.11 -11.72
N GLY A 38 7.97 4.86 -12.83
CA GLY A 38 8.04 4.32 -14.20
C GLY A 38 9.46 4.17 -14.75
N LYS A 39 10.45 4.80 -14.12
CA LYS A 39 11.85 4.77 -14.56
C LYS A 39 12.76 4.35 -13.41
N ASN A 40 13.76 3.53 -13.70
CA ASN A 40 14.79 3.19 -12.72
C ASN A 40 15.64 4.42 -12.39
N GLY A 41 15.94 4.62 -11.10
CA GLY A 41 16.77 5.74 -10.64
C GLY A 41 17.36 5.46 -9.27
N ARG A 42 18.48 6.12 -8.97
CA ARG A 42 19.14 6.09 -7.66
C ARG A 42 19.84 7.43 -7.47
N ARG A 43 19.66 8.06 -6.29
CA ARG A 43 20.19 9.40 -5.98
C ARG A 43 19.78 10.45 -7.04
N THR A 44 18.51 10.40 -7.45
CA THR A 44 17.93 11.36 -8.39
C THR A 44 17.86 12.74 -7.72
N PRO A 45 18.31 13.82 -8.39
CA PRO A 45 18.09 15.18 -7.92
C PRO A 45 16.60 15.49 -7.76
N GLU A 46 16.24 16.29 -6.76
CA GLU A 46 14.83 16.59 -6.45
C GLU A 46 14.10 17.23 -7.63
N GLU A 47 14.79 18.12 -8.35
CA GLU A 47 14.26 18.82 -9.52
C GLU A 47 13.89 17.89 -10.68
N LYS A 48 14.45 16.67 -10.71
CA LYS A 48 14.14 15.65 -11.72
C LYS A 48 13.15 14.60 -11.23
N ALA A 49 12.74 14.63 -9.97
CA ALA A 49 11.95 13.54 -9.36
C ALA A 49 10.66 13.24 -10.14
N PHE A 50 9.96 14.28 -10.61
CA PHE A 50 8.72 14.14 -11.36
C PHE A 50 8.88 13.42 -12.71
N GLU A 51 10.06 13.49 -13.34
CA GLU A 51 10.32 12.81 -14.61
C GLU A 51 10.32 11.28 -14.50
N TYR A 52 10.43 10.74 -13.27
CA TYR A 52 10.48 9.30 -12.97
C TYR A 52 9.11 8.72 -12.61
N ILE A 53 8.10 9.56 -12.44
CA ILE A 53 6.77 9.16 -11.97
C ILE A 53 5.90 8.79 -13.17
N ALA A 54 5.34 7.57 -13.16
CA ALA A 54 4.38 7.10 -14.17
C ALA A 54 2.94 7.51 -13.85
N GLY A 55 2.62 7.77 -12.58
CA GLY A 55 1.28 8.22 -12.18
C GLY A 55 1.05 8.18 -10.68
N TYR A 56 -0.14 8.65 -10.30
CA TYR A 56 -0.58 8.78 -8.91
C TYR A 56 -1.94 8.10 -8.69
N PRO A 57 -2.00 6.77 -8.55
CA PRO A 57 -3.26 6.09 -8.27
C PRO A 57 -3.69 6.28 -6.81
N ILE A 58 -4.98 6.07 -6.58
CA ILE A 58 -5.51 5.92 -5.21
C ILE A 58 -5.13 4.54 -4.71
N TYR A 59 -4.67 4.46 -3.46
CA TYR A 59 -4.33 3.20 -2.81
C TYR A 59 -5.03 3.08 -1.47
N ASN A 60 -5.53 1.89 -1.16
CA ASN A 60 -6.04 1.55 0.16
C ASN A 60 -5.04 0.63 0.87
N ASP A 61 -4.39 1.13 1.93
CA ASP A 61 -3.44 0.38 2.76
C ASP A 61 -4.14 -0.26 3.98
N GLY A 62 -4.94 -1.30 3.72
CA GLY A 62 -5.74 -1.97 4.74
C GLY A 62 -4.93 -2.53 5.90
N SER A 63 -5.32 -2.18 7.13
CA SER A 63 -4.63 -2.54 8.37
C SER A 63 -5.45 -3.52 9.20
N VAL A 64 -4.94 -4.74 9.36
CA VAL A 64 -5.49 -5.70 10.31
C VAL A 64 -4.96 -5.36 11.70
N ARG A 65 -5.72 -4.56 12.45
CA ARG A 65 -5.32 -4.03 13.76
C ARG A 65 -5.16 -5.10 14.81
N ASP A 66 -5.92 -6.18 14.68
CA ASP A 66 -5.76 -7.39 15.49
C ASP A 66 -4.31 -7.89 15.45
N TRP A 67 -3.61 -7.69 14.32
CA TRP A 67 -2.24 -8.17 14.10
C TRP A 67 -1.15 -7.11 14.09
N GLN A 68 -1.52 -5.84 14.02
CA GLN A 68 -0.55 -4.76 13.87
C GLN A 68 0.40 -4.62 15.07
N GLN A 69 -0.03 -5.03 16.26
CA GLN A 69 0.74 -4.94 17.50
C GLN A 69 1.31 -6.29 18.00
N HIS A 70 1.14 -7.39 17.25
CA HIS A 70 1.71 -8.69 17.63
C HIS A 70 3.24 -8.72 17.54
N THR A 71 3.84 -7.77 16.83
CA THR A 71 5.29 -7.57 16.74
C THR A 71 5.61 -6.08 16.88
N PHE A 72 6.85 -5.75 17.21
CA PHE A 72 7.32 -4.35 17.21
C PHE A 72 7.26 -3.69 15.82
N GLN A 73 7.24 -4.49 14.76
CA GLN A 73 7.05 -4.02 13.39
C GLN A 73 5.57 -4.07 13.02
N TRP A 74 5.10 -3.09 12.24
CA TRP A 74 3.70 -3.07 11.75
C TRP A 74 3.44 -4.03 10.59
N GLY A 75 4.48 -4.65 10.05
CA GLY A 75 4.40 -5.54 8.87
C GLY A 75 3.35 -6.62 9.02
N SER A 76 3.21 -7.20 10.21
CA SER A 76 2.25 -8.25 10.54
C SER A 76 0.80 -7.83 10.27
N GLY A 77 0.40 -6.61 10.66
CA GLY A 77 -0.96 -6.10 10.38
C GLY A 77 -1.15 -5.54 8.97
N LYS A 78 -0.05 -5.30 8.25
CA LYS A 78 -0.01 -4.59 6.97
C LYS A 78 0.29 -5.49 5.77
N ASN A 79 0.53 -6.79 5.98
CA ASN A 79 0.86 -7.75 4.91
C ASN A 79 -0.08 -8.96 4.92
N PHE A 80 -1.34 -8.77 5.28
CA PHE A 80 -2.35 -9.78 5.03
C PHE A 80 -2.69 -9.82 3.53
N GLU A 81 -2.92 -11.03 3.01
CA GLU A 81 -3.29 -11.25 1.63
C GLU A 81 -4.57 -10.46 1.28
N ARG A 82 -4.56 -9.76 0.14
CA ARG A 82 -5.71 -9.06 -0.46
C ARG A 82 -6.27 -7.89 0.36
N THR A 83 -5.54 -7.41 1.38
CA THR A 83 -5.95 -6.23 2.17
C THR A 83 -5.46 -4.89 1.60
N GLY A 84 -4.55 -4.92 0.62
CA GLY A 84 -4.17 -3.75 -0.16
C GLY A 84 -4.94 -3.69 -1.47
N ALA A 85 -5.37 -2.50 -1.91
CA ALA A 85 -6.06 -2.35 -3.19
C ALA A 85 -5.66 -1.06 -3.91
N LEU A 86 -5.34 -1.17 -5.20
CA LEU A 86 -5.12 -0.03 -6.10
C LEU A 86 -6.43 0.30 -6.81
N GLY A 87 -6.75 1.58 -6.90
CA GLY A 87 -7.87 2.10 -7.69
C GLY A 87 -7.40 2.99 -8.83
N LEU A 88 -8.14 2.98 -9.93
CA LEU A 88 -8.07 4.00 -10.96
C LEU A 88 -8.75 5.27 -10.42
N GLY A 89 -8.01 6.36 -10.30
CA GLY A 89 -8.51 7.63 -9.74
C GLY A 89 -9.36 8.45 -10.71
N TRP A 90 -10.23 7.80 -11.50
CA TRP A 90 -11.09 8.43 -12.50
C TRP A 90 -12.56 8.11 -12.22
#